data_AF-A0AAU5YJE6-F1
#
_entry.id   AF-A0AAU5YJE6-F1
#
_cell.length_a   1.000
_cell.length_b   1.000
_cell.length_c   1.000
_cell.angle_alpha   90.00
_cell.angle_beta   90.00
_cell.angle_gamma   90.00
#
_symmetry.space_group_name_H-M   'P 1'
#
loop_
_entity.id
_entity.type
_entity.pdbx_description
1 polymer ?
#
loop_
_entity_poly.entity_id
_entity_poly.type
_entity_poly.pdbx_seq_one_letter_code
_entity_poly.pdbx_strand_id
1 'polypeptide(L)'
;MPEQDDTEREFDLRWADDATHKEPSARARMLAARWKENPPEPVPFRGDPGPVTPRRSSWVSTALVLGCVVAVILLLGYVRFRAPY
;
A
#
# COMPACT_ATOMS: atom_id res chain seq x y z
N MET A 1 18.92 3.25 25.97
CA MET A 1 18.60 2.44 27.15
C MET A 1 17.73 1.26 26.71
N PRO A 2 18.32 0.18 26.18
CA PRO A 2 17.57 -0.96 25.64
C PRO A 2 16.80 -1.76 26.71
N GLU A 3 17.31 -1.82 27.94
CA GLU A 3 16.68 -2.61 29.02
C GLU A 3 15.35 -2.04 29.53
N GLN A 4 15.13 -0.73 29.37
CA GLN A 4 13.84 -0.11 29.70
C GLN A 4 12.75 -0.51 28.69
N ASP A 5 13.11 -0.62 27.41
CA ASP A 5 12.21 -1.02 26.32
C ASP A 5 11.80 -2.50 26.46
N ASP A 6 12.73 -3.37 26.88
CA ASP A 6 12.44 -4.77 27.17
C ASP A 6 11.49 -4.93 28.38
N THR A 7 11.66 -4.09 29.41
CA THR A 7 10.82 -4.13 30.61
C THR A 7 9.39 -3.64 30.33
N GLU A 8 9.24 -2.58 29.55
CA GLU A 8 7.95 -2.03 29.13
C GLU A 8 7.18 -3.03 28.25
N ARG A 9 7.89 -3.66 27.31
CA ARG A 9 7.32 -4.74 26.49
C ARG A 9 6.87 -5.95 27.32
N GLU A 10 7.65 -6.36 28.32
CA GLU A 10 7.27 -7.46 29.21
C GLU A 10 6.04 -7.11 30.07
N PHE A 11 5.92 -5.85 30.49
CA PHE A 11 4.72 -5.36 31.17
C PHE A 11 3.48 -5.41 30.27
N ASP A 12 3.57 -4.87 29.05
CA ASP A 12 2.46 -4.85 28.10
C ASP A 12 1.96 -6.26 27.77
N LEU A 13 2.88 -7.21 27.60
CA LEU A 13 2.55 -8.60 27.33
C LEU A 13 1.82 -9.25 28.52
N ARG A 14 2.34 -9.09 29.74
CA ARG A 14 1.70 -9.64 30.96
C ARG A 14 0.35 -9.00 31.24
N TRP A 15 0.25 -7.69 31.07
CA TRP A 15 -0.99 -6.94 31.25
C TRP A 15 -2.07 -7.38 30.25
N ALA A 16 -1.71 -7.56 28.98
CA ALA A 16 -2.61 -8.10 27.98
C ALA A 16 -2.98 -9.56 28.26
N ASP A 17 -2.05 -10.35 28.82
CA ASP A 17 -2.29 -11.75 29.10
C ASP A 17 -3.20 -12.01 30.32
N ASP A 18 -3.12 -11.17 31.34
CA ASP A 18 -3.94 -11.25 32.55
C ASP A 18 -5.36 -10.71 32.36
N ALA A 19 -5.68 -10.14 31.20
CA ALA A 19 -7.03 -9.64 30.91
C ALA A 19 -8.07 -10.79 30.99
N THR A 20 -9.05 -10.65 31.88
CA THR A 20 -10.15 -11.62 32.07
C THR A 20 -11.00 -11.79 30.81
N HIS A 21 -11.11 -10.74 29.99
CA HIS A 21 -11.86 -10.76 28.74
C HIS A 21 -10.94 -10.43 27.57
N LYS A 22 -10.64 -11.45 26.76
CA LYS A 22 -9.89 -11.32 25.51
C LYS A 22 -10.87 -11.43 24.36
N GLU A 23 -11.38 -10.29 23.89
CA GLU A 23 -12.17 -10.28 22.66
C GLU A 23 -11.24 -10.26 21.43
N PRO A 24 -11.56 -11.01 20.36
CA PRO A 24 -10.81 -10.92 19.13
C PRO A 24 -10.90 -9.49 18.58
N SER A 25 -9.76 -8.96 18.11
CA SER A 25 -9.73 -7.65 17.48
C SER A 25 -10.77 -7.56 16.37
N ALA A 26 -11.30 -6.35 16.11
CA ALA A 26 -12.29 -6.14 15.06
C ALA A 26 -11.84 -6.74 13.71
N ARG A 27 -10.54 -6.64 13.41
CA ARG A 27 -9.92 -7.26 12.23
C ARG A 27 -9.95 -8.79 12.29
N ALA A 28 -9.66 -9.41 13.44
CA ALA A 28 -9.74 -10.86 13.59
C ALA A 28 -11.17 -11.36 13.38
N ARG A 29 -12.19 -10.64 13.89
CA ARG A 29 -13.60 -10.96 13.64
C ARG A 29 -13.99 -10.84 12.17
N MET A 30 -13.53 -9.78 11.50
CA MET A 30 -13.74 -9.57 10.06
C MET A 30 -13.09 -10.67 9.21
N LEU A 31 -11.85 -11.06 9.55
CA LEU A 31 -11.15 -12.16 8.88
C LEU A 31 -11.83 -13.49 9.13
N ALA A 32 -12.27 -13.78 10.35
CA ALA A 32 -13.02 -15.00 10.66
C ALA A 32 -14.32 -15.10 9.85
N ALA A 33 -15.06 -13.98 9.68
CA ALA A 33 -16.24 -13.94 8.81
C ALA A 33 -15.88 -14.18 7.33
N ARG A 34 -14.82 -13.53 6.82
CA ARG A 34 -14.35 -13.71 5.44
C ARG A 34 -13.87 -15.14 5.16
N TRP A 35 -13.14 -15.73 6.10
CA TRP A 35 -12.54 -17.07 5.98
C TRP A 35 -13.53 -18.21 6.16
N LYS A 36 -14.70 -17.95 6.76
CA LYS A 36 -15.80 -18.91 6.82
C LYS A 36 -16.28 -19.31 5.42
N GLU A 37 -16.31 -18.37 4.48
CA GLU A 37 -16.75 -18.60 3.11
C GLU A 37 -15.59 -18.88 2.15
N ASN A 38 -14.45 -18.22 2.35
CA ASN A 38 -13.27 -18.36 1.49
C ASN A 38 -12.01 -18.48 2.36
N PRO A 39 -11.65 -19.70 2.79
CA PRO A 39 -10.45 -19.90 3.61
C PRO A 39 -9.19 -19.55 2.80
N PRO A 40 -8.15 -18.98 3.44
CA PRO A 40 -6.90 -18.73 2.77
C PRO A 40 -6.20 -20.06 2.43
N GLU A 41 -5.44 -20.07 1.34
CA GLU A 41 -4.63 -21.23 1.00
C GLU A 41 -3.54 -21.47 2.05
N PRO A 42 -3.13 -22.74 2.29
CA PRO A 42 -2.04 -23.05 3.19
C PRO A 42 -0.75 -22.36 2.73
N VAL A 43 -0.26 -21.42 3.54
CA VAL A 43 1.04 -20.78 3.33
C VAL A 43 2.06 -21.39 4.30
N PRO A 44 3.34 -21.53 3.90
CA PRO A 44 4.37 -21.98 4.82
C PRO A 44 4.52 -20.99 5.98
N PHE A 45 5.04 -21.46 7.12
CA PHE A 45 5.28 -20.65 8.33
C PHE A 45 6.12 -19.39 8.06
N ARG A 46 6.89 -19.41 6.96
CA ARG A 46 7.48 -18.23 6.32
C ARG A 46 7.03 -18.21 4.86
N GLY A 47 5.81 -17.72 4.64
CA GLY A 47 5.35 -17.38 3.30
C GLY A 47 6.38 -16.46 2.67
N ASP A 48 6.95 -16.87 1.55
CA ASP A 48 7.72 -15.95 0.72
C ASP A 48 6.81 -14.75 0.45
N PRO A 49 7.20 -13.50 0.74
CA PRO A 49 6.43 -12.35 0.30
C PRO A 49 6.32 -12.48 -1.22
N GLY A 50 5.18 -13.03 -1.67
CA GLY A 50 4.93 -13.30 -3.08
C GLY A 50 5.27 -12.05 -3.90
N PRO A 51 5.61 -12.22 -5.19
CA PRO A 51 6.21 -11.16 -5.99
C PRO A 51 5.45 -9.86 -5.76
N VAL A 52 6.10 -8.90 -5.09
CA VAL A 52 5.57 -7.56 -4.90
C VAL A 52 5.36 -7.00 -6.29
N THR A 53 4.13 -7.11 -6.80
CA THR A 53 3.82 -6.63 -8.14
C THR A 53 4.20 -5.16 -8.15
N PRO A 54 5.17 -4.73 -8.97
CA PRO A 54 5.56 -3.34 -9.01
C PRO A 54 4.30 -2.54 -9.29
N ARG A 55 3.98 -1.59 -8.39
CA ARG A 55 2.82 -0.72 -8.51
C ARG A 55 2.82 -0.16 -9.92
N ARG A 56 1.84 -0.60 -10.72
CA ARG A 56 1.85 -0.41 -12.17
C ARG A 56 2.14 1.06 -12.50
N SER A 57 3.23 1.25 -13.22
CA SER A 57 3.62 2.44 -13.98
C SER A 57 3.51 3.81 -13.28
N SER A 58 4.56 4.19 -12.57
CA SER A 58 4.76 5.59 -12.11
C SER A 58 5.07 6.57 -13.26
N TRP A 59 5.26 6.10 -14.50
CA TRP A 59 5.71 6.92 -15.63
C TRP A 59 4.59 7.35 -16.58
N VAL A 60 3.38 6.80 -16.46
CA VAL A 60 2.25 7.16 -17.32
C VAL A 60 1.90 8.65 -17.19
N SER A 61 1.85 9.17 -15.97
CA SER A 61 1.58 10.59 -15.73
C SER A 61 2.66 11.49 -16.34
N THR A 62 3.92 11.10 -16.21
CA THR A 62 5.04 11.84 -16.79
C THR A 62 4.99 11.86 -18.32
N ALA A 63 4.71 10.71 -18.95
CA ALA A 63 4.56 10.62 -20.40
C ALA A 63 3.38 11.45 -20.92
N LEU A 64 2.25 11.45 -20.20
CA LEU A 64 1.08 12.24 -20.57
C LEU A 64 1.35 13.74 -20.52
N VAL A 65 2.00 14.21 -19.44
CA VAL A 65 2.36 15.63 -19.29
C VAL A 65 3.31 16.07 -20.40
N LEU A 66 4.38 15.30 -20.65
CA LEU A 66 5.32 15.63 -21.73
C LEU A 66 4.64 15.63 -23.11
N GLY A 67 3.75 14.68 -23.36
CA GLY A 67 2.95 14.65 -24.59
C GLY A 67 2.08 15.90 -24.76
N CYS A 68 1.38 16.35 -23.72
CA CYS A 68 0.61 17.59 -23.75
C CYS A 68 1.48 18.82 -24.01
N VAL A 69 2.64 18.93 -23.34
CA VAL A 69 3.56 20.06 -23.53
C VAL A 69 4.05 20.13 -24.98
N VAL A 70 4.47 19.00 -25.55
CA VAL A 70 4.91 18.92 -26.95
C VAL A 70 3.78 19.30 -27.91
N ALA A 71 2.57 18.80 -27.68
CA ALA A 71 1.41 19.13 -28.50
C ALA A 71 1.09 20.63 -28.49
N VAL A 72 1.14 21.28 -27.32
CA VAL A 72 0.90 22.74 -27.20
C VAL A 72 1.98 23.54 -27.93
N ILE A 73 3.26 23.16 -27.79
CA ILE A 73 4.37 23.81 -28.50
C ILE A 73 4.18 23.72 -30.01
N LEU A 74 3.86 22.52 -30.52
CA LEU A 74 3.62 22.30 -31.94
C LEU A 74 2.40 23.07 -32.44
N LEU A 75 1.31 23.10 -31.67
CA LEU A 75 0.10 23.85 -32.02
C LEU A 75 0.38 25.36 -32.14
N LEU A 76 1.03 25.95 -31.13
CA LEU A 76 1.38 27.36 -31.13
C LEU A 76 2.35 27.71 -32.26
N GLY A 77 3.35 26.85 -32.48
CA GLY A 77 4.28 26.99 -33.60
C GLY A 77 3.56 26.94 -34.95
N TYR A 78 2.62 26.01 -35.11
CA TYR A 78 1.82 25.86 -36.33
C TYR A 78 0.92 27.08 -36.60
N VAL A 79 0.23 27.57 -35.58
CA VAL A 79 -0.63 28.77 -35.70
C VAL A 79 0.20 29.99 -36.08
N ARG A 80 1.38 30.18 -35.46
CA ARG A 80 2.29 31.28 -35.80
C ARG A 80 2.82 31.15 -37.23
N PHE A 81 3.14 29.94 -37.68
CA PHE A 81 3.60 29.68 -39.04
C PHE A 81 2.51 29.98 -40.08
N ARG A 82 1.24 29.73 -39.75
CA ARG A 82 0.10 29.95 -40.65
C ARG A 82 -0.45 31.37 -40.61
N ALA A 83 -0.01 32.23 -39.69
CA ALA A 83 -0.43 33.63 -39.65
C ALA A 83 0.24 34.40 -40.82
N PRO A 84 -0.52 34.90 -41.80
CA PRO A 84 0.03 35.83 -42.78
C PRO A 84 0.42 37.13 -42.05
N TYR A 85 1.60 37.65 -42.37
CA TYR A 85 2.16 38.90 -41.82
C TYR A 85 1.19 40.08 -41.90
#